data_AF-A0A4Q2Y9A5-F1
#
_entry.id   AF-A0A4Q2Y9A5-F1
#
_cell.length_a   1.000
_cell.length_b   1.000
_cell.length_c   1.000
_cell.angle_alpha   90.00
_cell.angle_beta   90.00
_cell.angle_gamma   90.00
#
_symmetry.space_group_name_H-M   'P 1'
#
loop_
_entity.id
_entity.type
_entity.pdbx_description
1 polymer ?
#
loop_
_entity_poly.entity_id
_entity_poly.type
_entity_poly.pdbx_seq_one_letter_code
_entity_poly.pdbx_strand_id
1 'polypeptide(L)' 'MLAFSSCWNNSRHTDGESMIEEIVELGFTNIELSHGMTIAKLPGIKKAYERGIFTCSGVHNYFPSPVEVMIDAPDAYEY' A
#
# COMPACT_ATOMS: atom_id res chain seq x y z
N MET A 1 6.65 -11.80 -12.85
CA MET A 1 5.27 -11.27 -12.85
C MET A 1 5.34 -9.76 -12.68
N LEU A 2 4.47 -9.02 -13.37
CA LEU A 2 4.38 -7.57 -13.20
C LEU A 2 3.71 -7.25 -11.86
N ALA A 3 4.15 -6.19 -11.18
CA ALA A 3 3.54 -5.68 -9.96
C ALA A 3 3.04 -4.25 -10.18
N PHE A 4 1.85 -3.94 -9.67
CA PHE A 4 1.28 -2.60 -9.74
C PHE A 4 1.46 -1.88 -8.41
N SER A 5 2.09 -0.70 -8.42
CA SER A 5 2.33 0.06 -7.18
C SER A 5 1.04 0.69 -6.67
N SER A 6 0.87 0.75 -5.35
CA SER A 6 -0.21 1.51 -4.70
C SER A 6 0.07 3.02 -4.56
N CYS A 7 1.23 3.50 -5.01
CA CYS A 7 1.66 4.89 -4.81
C CYS A 7 0.69 5.92 -5.42
N TRP A 8 0.07 5.59 -6.55
CA TRP A 8 -0.80 6.51 -7.28
C TRP A 8 -2.19 6.70 -6.63
N ASN A 9 -2.68 5.70 -5.88
CA ASN A 9 -4.02 5.76 -5.28
C ASN A 9 -4.02 5.80 -3.75
N ASN A 10 -2.93 5.47 -3.07
CA ASN A 10 -2.87 5.49 -1.61
C ASN A 10 -3.41 6.81 -0.99
N SER A 11 -3.06 7.96 -1.55
CA SER A 11 -3.51 9.28 -1.06
C SER A 11 -5.01 9.55 -1.25
N ARG A 12 -5.68 8.79 -2.13
CA ARG A 12 -7.12 8.94 -2.45
C ARG A 12 -8.02 8.15 -1.49
N HIS A 13 -7.45 7.26 -0.69
CA HIS A 13 -8.19 6.38 0.22
C HIS A 13 -7.81 6.63 1.68
N THR A 14 -8.77 6.41 2.58
CA THR A 14 -8.55 6.40 4.03
C THR A 14 -8.46 4.99 4.60
N ASP A 15 -9.06 4.01 3.92
CA ASP A 15 -9.02 2.59 4.26
C ASP A 15 -8.13 1.81 3.28
N GLY A 16 -7.49 0.75 3.78
CA GLY A 16 -6.57 -0.07 3.00
C GLY A 16 -7.26 -1.11 2.12
N GLU A 17 -8.45 -1.59 2.49
CA GLU A 17 -9.19 -2.58 1.71
C GLU A 17 -9.74 -1.92 0.44
N SER A 18 -10.39 -0.76 0.56
CA SER A 18 -10.92 -0.02 -0.59
C SER A 18 -9.85 0.38 -1.61
N MET A 19 -8.65 0.72 -1.11
CA MET A 19 -7.49 1.04 -1.95
C MET A 19 -7.00 -0.16 -2.77
N ILE A 20 -6.97 -1.36 -2.17
CA ILE A 20 -6.60 -2.59 -2.87
C ILE A 20 -7.71 -2.98 -3.85
N GLU A 21 -8.97 -2.87 -3.47
CA GLU A 21 -10.11 -3.19 -4.33
C GLU A 21 -10.10 -2.36 -5.62
N GLU A 22 -9.78 -1.05 -5.57
CA GLU A 22 -9.63 -0.22 -6.78
C GLU A 22 -8.55 -0.77 -7.74
N ILE A 23 -7.42 -1.26 -7.22
CA ILE A 23 -6.35 -1.84 -8.06
C ILE A 23 -6.79 -3.17 -8.66
N VAL A 24 -7.49 -3.99 -7.87
CA VAL A 24 -8.02 -5.29 -8.31
C VAL A 24 -9.11 -5.12 -9.38
N GLU A 25 -9.97 -4.10 -9.26
CA GLU A 25 -10.98 -3.74 -10.26
C GLU A 25 -10.36 -3.31 -11.60
N LEU A 26 -9.14 -2.76 -11.59
CA LEU A 26 -8.36 -2.48 -12.80
C LEU A 26 -7.72 -3.73 -13.43
N GLY A 27 -7.85 -4.90 -12.78
CA GLY A 27 -7.34 -6.18 -13.26
C GLY A 27 -5.95 -6.56 -12.74
N PHE A 28 -5.41 -5.84 -11.76
CA PHE A 28 -4.10 -6.14 -11.18
C PHE A 28 -4.26 -6.80 -9.81
N THR A 29 -3.76 -8.03 -9.68
CA THR A 29 -3.78 -8.78 -8.41
C THR A 29 -2.41 -8.89 -7.75
N ASN A 30 -1.32 -8.58 -8.46
CA ASN A 30 0.03 -8.58 -7.88
C ASN A 30 0.43 -7.12 -7.62
N ILE A 31 0.52 -6.74 -6.34
CA ILE A 31 0.61 -5.33 -5.91
C ILE A 31 1.91 -5.10 -5.13
N GLU A 32 2.47 -3.91 -5.29
CA GLU A 32 3.55 -3.38 -4.46
C GLU A 32 2.97 -2.30 -3.53
N LEU A 33 3.32 -2.35 -2.24
CA LEU A 33 2.76 -1.44 -1.23
C LEU A 33 3.70 -0.27 -0.94
N SER A 34 3.31 0.92 -1.42
CA SER A 34 4.10 2.15 -1.42
C SER A 34 4.39 2.78 -0.04
N HIS A 35 5.37 3.69 -0.01
CA HIS A 35 5.92 4.32 1.20
C HIS A 35 4.99 5.32 1.90
N GLY A 36 3.99 5.87 1.19
CA GLY A 36 3.02 6.81 1.78
C GLY A 36 1.96 6.17 2.67
N MET A 37 2.06 4.87 2.93
CA MET A 37 0.99 4.12 3.59
C MET A 37 0.93 4.45 5.08
N THR A 38 -0.20 4.99 5.56
CA THR A 38 -0.36 5.21 7.00
C THR A 38 -0.69 3.89 7.70
N ILE A 39 -0.29 3.78 8.99
CA ILE A 39 -0.59 2.59 9.80
C ILE A 39 -2.10 2.30 9.92
N ALA A 40 -2.94 3.34 9.76
CA ALA A 40 -4.40 3.23 9.78
C ALA A 40 -4.96 2.37 8.63
N LYS A 41 -4.26 2.26 7.50
CA LYS A 41 -4.68 1.43 6.36
C LYS A 41 -4.33 -0.05 6.51
N LEU A 42 -3.37 -0.38 7.37
CA LEU A 42 -2.84 -1.74 7.51
C LEU A 42 -3.91 -2.80 7.83
N PRO A 43 -4.92 -2.53 8.70
CA PRO A 43 -6.01 -3.49 8.94
C PRO A 43 -6.78 -3.85 7.66
N GLY A 44 -7.13 -2.86 6.83
CA GLY A 44 -7.84 -3.10 5.56
C GLY A 44 -7.00 -3.88 4.55
N ILE A 45 -5.70 -3.56 4.44
CA ILE A 45 -4.75 -4.32 3.60
C ILE A 45 -4.66 -5.78 4.05
N LYS A 46 -4.54 -6.04 5.36
CA LYS A 46 -4.50 -7.40 5.91
C LYS A 46 -5.78 -8.17 5.59
N LYS A 47 -6.94 -7.54 5.75
CA LYS A 47 -8.23 -8.15 5.43
C LYS A 47 -8.32 -8.52 3.94
N ALA A 48 -7.89 -7.63 3.04
CA ALA A 48 -7.82 -7.92 1.61
C ALA A 48 -6.88 -9.10 1.29
N TYR A 49 -5.72 -9.15 1.96
CA TYR A 49 -4.75 -10.23 1.79
C TYR A 49 -5.30 -11.58 2.29
N GLU A 50 -5.94 -11.61 3.45
CA GLU A 50 -6.59 -12.79 4.03
C GLU A 50 -7.76 -13.30 3.16
N ARG A 51 -8.48 -12.39 2.50
CA ARG A 51 -9.50 -12.73 1.49
C ARG A 51 -8.90 -13.28 0.18
N GLY A 52 -7.60 -13.14 -0.03
CA GLY A 52 -6.90 -13.62 -1.22
C GLY A 52 -7.19 -12.81 -2.49
N ILE A 53 -7.64 -11.55 -2.38
CA ILE A 53 -7.97 -10.73 -3.56
C ILE A 53 -6.72 -10.17 -4.26
N PHE A 54 -5.56 -10.20 -3.59
CA PHE A 54 -4.28 -9.77 -4.15
C PHE A 54 -3.09 -10.50 -3.50
N THR A 55 -1.92 -10.43 -4.15
CA THR A 55 -0.62 -10.84 -3.61
C THR A 55 0.28 -9.63 -3.41
N CYS A 56 1.03 -9.62 -2.30
CA CYS A 56 2.04 -8.61 -2.04
C CYS A 56 3.38 -9.05 -2.64
N SER A 57 3.82 -8.36 -3.69
CA SER A 57 5.11 -8.60 -4.35
C SER A 57 6.29 -7.94 -3.66
N GLY A 58 6.03 -6.94 -2.83
CA GLY A 58 7.03 -6.14 -2.14
C GLY A 58 6.41 -4.93 -1.46
N VAL A 59 7.23 -4.27 -0.66
CA VAL A 59 6.89 -3.02 0.01
C VAL A 59 7.97 -1.98 -0.30
N HIS A 60 7.58 -0.73 -0.48
CA HIS A 60 8.52 0.37 -0.62
C HIS A 60 8.86 0.93 0.76
N ASN A 61 10.16 1.02 1.07
CA ASN A 61 10.61 1.59 2.33
C ASN A 61 10.23 3.08 2.41
N TYR A 62 9.65 3.58 3.51
CA TYR A 62 9.19 2.85 4.70
C TYR A 62 7.75 2.34 4.56
N PHE A 63 7.49 1.09 4.99
CA PHE A 63 6.15 0.52 4.99
C PHE A 63 5.78 -0.16 6.32
N PRO A 64 4.70 0.27 6.99
CA PRO A 64 4.00 1.54 6.77
C PRO A 64 4.92 2.75 7.00
N SER A 65 4.50 3.92 6.53
CA SER A 65 5.17 5.19 6.85
C SER A 65 5.27 5.36 8.38
N PRO A 66 6.42 5.78 8.90
CA PRO A 66 6.58 6.17 10.30
C PRO A 66 5.54 7.22 10.69
N VAL A 67 5.04 7.17 11.92
CA VAL A 67 3.96 8.07 12.37
C VAL A 67 4.40 9.54 12.43
N GLU A 68 5.69 9.78 12.54
CA GLU A 68 6.32 11.10 12.53
C GLU A 68 6.49 11.67 11.11
N VAL A 69 6.41 10.81 10.08
CA VAL A 69 6.62 11.17 8.68
C VAL A 69 5.27 11.42 8.02
N MET A 70 4.90 12.70 7.99
CA MET A 70 3.59 13.19 7.49
C MET A 70 3.55 13.41 5.97
N ILE A 71 4.65 13.14 5.27
CA ILE A 71 4.80 13.31 3.83
C ILE A 71 5.36 12.03 3.20
N ASP A 72 5.19 11.89 1.90
CA ASP A 72 5.85 10.82 1.14
C ASP A 72 7.36 11.07 1.08
N ALA A 73 8.09 10.51 2.03
CA ALA A 73 9.54 10.65 2.17
C ALA A 73 10.21 9.25 2.19
N PRO A 74 10.57 8.69 1.03
CA PRO A 74 11.22 7.38 0.95
C PRO A 74 12.58 7.33 1.65
N ASP A 75 13.25 8.49 1.76
CA ASP A 75 14.57 8.64 2.39
C ASP A 75 14.48 9.32 3.78
N ALA A 76 13.33 9.21 4.47
CA ALA A 76 13.09 9.92 5.74
C ALA A 76 14.11 9.62 6.84
N TYR A 77 14.73 8.44 6.79
CA TYR A 77 15.83 8.05 7.66
C TYR A 77 16.98 7.59 6.75
N GLU A 78 17.96 8.46 6.54
CA GLU A 78 19.17 8.14 5.78
C GLU A 78 19.95 7.01 6.51
N TYR A 79 20.14 5.86 5.84
CA TYR A 79 21.05 4.79 6.24
C TYR A 79 21.93 4.37 5.07
#